data_AF-A0A832J4R7-F1
#
_entry.id   AF-A0A832J4R7-F1
#
_cell.length_a   1.000
_cell.length_b   1.000
_cell.length_c   1.000
_cell.angle_alpha   90.00
_cell.angle_beta   90.00
_cell.angle_gamma   90.00
#
_symmetry.space_group_name_H-M   'P 1'
#
loop_
_entity.id
_entity.type
_entity.pdbx_description
1 polymer ?
#
loop_
_entity_poly.entity_id
_entity_poly.type
_entity_poly.pdbx_seq_one_letter_code
_entity_poly.pdbx_strand_id
1 'polypeptide(L)'
;GSVGAIMSIIFYVSAVMATNLFGEAFPEWFGNLGASAYTLFQVMTLESWSMGIVRPVMEVYPHAWLFFLPFILIATFTMLNLLMAVIVNAVQDVQQAELEHAQHNITAKVDAETEVLQQELLNLRSDVKEIKELIKQGR
;
A
#
# COMPACT_ATOMS: atom_id res chain seq x y z
N GLY A 1 5.89 -3.07 -3.85
CA GLY A 1 7.06 -3.90 -4.23
C GLY A 1 8.40 -3.20 -4.03
N SER A 2 8.58 -1.96 -4.50
CA SER A 2 9.87 -1.24 -4.47
C SER A 2 10.37 -0.87 -3.07
N VAL A 3 9.49 -0.45 -2.16
CA VAL A 3 9.87 0.02 -0.81
C VAL A 3 10.50 -1.09 0.04
N GLY A 4 9.95 -2.30 0.01
CA GLY A 4 10.51 -3.45 0.75
C GLY A 4 11.88 -3.89 0.23
N ALA A 5 12.11 -3.77 -1.09
CA ALA A 5 13.42 -4.03 -1.68
C ALA A 5 14.46 -2.99 -1.24
N ILE A 6 14.09 -1.71 -1.25
CA ILE A 6 14.95 -0.62 -0.75
C ILE A 6 15.27 -0.82 0.73
N MET A 7 14.27 -1.16 1.56
CA MET A 7 14.46 -1.48 2.97
C MET A 7 15.49 -2.60 3.16
N SER A 8 15.37 -3.69 2.39
CA SER A 8 16.27 -4.83 2.46
C SER A 8 17.71 -4.45 2.12
N ILE A 9 17.90 -3.61 1.09
CA ILE A 9 19.23 -3.11 0.69
C ILE A 9 19.83 -2.22 1.78
N ILE A 10 19.06 -1.25 2.30
CA ILE A 10 19.52 -0.35 3.37
C ILE A 10 19.89 -1.14 4.62
N PHE A 11 19.07 -2.13 4.97
CA PHE A 11 19.32 -3.01 6.11
C PHE A 11 20.61 -3.81 5.94
N TYR A 12 20.82 -4.43 4.77
CA TYR A 12 22.04 -5.18 4.47
C TYR A 12 23.29 -4.30 4.52
N VAL A 13 23.26 -3.13 3.88
CA VAL A 13 24.39 -2.18 3.89
C VAL A 13 24.69 -1.73 5.32
N SER A 14 23.65 -1.43 6.10
CA SER A 14 23.81 -1.03 7.51
C SER A 14 24.40 -2.16 8.35
N ALA A 15 24.01 -3.42 8.11
CA ALA A 15 24.56 -4.58 8.82
C ALA A 15 26.05 -4.75 8.52
N VAL A 16 26.45 -4.68 7.25
CA VAL A 16 27.88 -4.73 6.86
C VAL A 16 28.65 -3.57 7.46
N MET A 17 28.11 -2.35 7.42
CA MET A 17 28.74 -1.18 8.04
C MET A 17 28.91 -1.35 9.55
N ALA A 18 27.88 -1.80 10.26
CA ALA A 18 27.93 -2.02 11.70
C ALA A 18 28.96 -3.09 12.08
N THR A 19 29.04 -4.18 11.31
CA THR A 19 30.07 -5.22 11.51
C THR A 19 31.48 -4.64 11.41
N ASN A 20 31.73 -3.82 10.38
CA ASN A 20 33.06 -3.23 10.16
C ASN A 20 33.39 -2.11 11.15
N LEU A 21 32.40 -1.31 11.57
CA LEU A 21 32.62 -0.14 12.44
C LEU A 21 32.72 -0.52 13.91
N PHE A 22 31.94 -1.49 14.37
CA PHE A 22 31.76 -1.75 15.80
C PHE A 22 32.16 -3.18 16.21
N GLY A 23 32.38 -4.09 15.26
CA GLY A 23 32.59 -5.51 15.54
C GLY A 23 33.82 -5.85 16.38
N GLU A 24 34.88 -5.03 16.31
CA GLU A 24 36.09 -5.24 17.11
C GLU A 24 35.86 -4.98 18.60
N ALA A 25 35.17 -3.88 18.94
CA ALA A 25 34.92 -3.50 20.32
C ALA A 25 33.66 -4.15 20.92
N PHE A 26 32.69 -4.50 20.07
CA PHE A 26 31.39 -5.05 20.48
C PHE A 26 31.08 -6.35 19.72
N PRO A 27 31.86 -7.43 19.92
CA PRO A 27 31.73 -8.67 19.14
C PRO A 27 30.40 -9.39 19.34
N GLU A 28 29.74 -9.24 20.50
CA GLU A 28 28.44 -9.86 20.77
C GLU A 28 27.33 -9.28 19.88
N TRP A 29 27.38 -7.98 19.61
CA TRP A 29 26.37 -7.28 18.82
C TRP A 29 26.77 -7.14 17.35
N PHE A 30 28.06 -6.95 17.08
CA PHE A 30 28.54 -6.59 15.76
C PHE A 30 29.71 -7.44 15.26
N GLY A 31 30.08 -8.54 15.93
CA GLY A 31 31.27 -9.33 15.56
C GLY A 31 31.16 -10.09 14.24
N ASN A 32 29.95 -10.28 13.72
CA ASN A 32 29.70 -10.85 12.39
C ASN A 32 28.41 -10.29 11.80
N LEU A 33 28.20 -10.55 10.51
CA LEU A 33 27.04 -10.04 9.77
C LEU A 33 25.70 -10.45 10.39
N GLY A 34 25.58 -11.68 10.89
CA GLY A 34 24.36 -12.19 11.50
C GLY A 34 24.05 -11.51 12.83
N ALA A 35 25.07 -11.35 13.69
CA ALA A 35 24.95 -10.59 14.94
C ALA A 35 24.54 -9.14 14.66
N SER A 36 25.22 -8.47 13.71
CA SER A 36 24.89 -7.10 13.33
C SER A 36 23.46 -6.98 12.78
N ALA A 37 23.03 -7.93 11.94
CA ALA A 37 21.68 -7.95 11.42
C ALA A 37 20.65 -8.11 12.56
N TYR A 38 20.90 -9.02 13.52
CA TYR A 38 20.00 -9.20 14.67
C TYR A 38 19.93 -7.95 15.55
N THR A 39 21.07 -7.34 15.90
CA THR A 39 21.11 -6.10 16.68
C THR A 39 20.45 -4.93 15.94
N LEU A 40 20.65 -4.79 14.63
CA LEU A 40 19.99 -3.74 13.85
C LEU A 40 18.49 -3.98 13.71
N PHE A 41 18.03 -5.24 13.70
CA PHE A 41 16.61 -5.57 13.79
C PHE A 41 16.03 -5.10 15.13
N GLN A 42 16.71 -5.38 16.25
CA GLN A 42 16.33 -4.88 17.58
C GLN A 42 16.29 -3.34 17.65
N VAL A 43 17.30 -2.67 17.08
CA VAL A 43 17.33 -1.19 16.99
C VAL A 43 16.17 -0.67 16.13
N MET A 44 15.85 -1.35 15.03
CA MET A 44 14.74 -0.99 14.15
C MET A 44 13.37 -1.09 14.84
N THR A 45 13.18 -2.04 15.77
CA THR A 45 11.96 -2.14 16.58
C THR A 45 11.93 -1.16 17.76
N LEU A 46 12.97 -0.32 17.90
CA LEU A 46 13.18 0.61 19.01
C LEU A 46 13.31 -0.08 20.37
N GLU A 47 13.57 -1.37 20.39
CA GLU A 47 13.74 -2.14 21.62
C GLU A 47 15.12 -1.85 22.19
N SER A 48 15.17 -1.23 23.38
CA SER A 48 16.40 -0.91 24.12
C SER A 48 17.51 -0.23 23.30
N TRP A 49 17.17 0.42 22.19
CA TRP A 49 18.16 0.89 21.22
C TRP A 49 19.16 1.88 21.83
N SER A 50 18.70 2.80 22.69
CA SER A 50 19.56 3.82 23.28
C SER A 50 20.36 3.27 24.46
N MET A 51 19.68 2.80 25.51
CA MET A 51 20.34 2.35 26.74
C MET A 51 21.09 1.02 26.58
N GLY A 52 20.55 0.09 25.78
CA GLY A 52 21.10 -1.24 25.61
C GLY A 52 22.19 -1.33 24.55
N ILE A 53 22.12 -0.50 23.49
CA ILE A 53 23.07 -0.58 22.37
C ILE A 53 23.86 0.73 22.20
N VAL A 54 23.21 1.84 21.83
CA VAL A 54 23.90 3.03 21.34
C VAL A 54 24.73 3.74 22.42
N ARG A 55 24.26 3.82 23.66
CA ARG A 55 25.00 4.46 24.76
C ARG A 55 26.28 3.70 25.11
N PRO A 56 26.27 2.37 25.35
CA PRO A 56 27.49 1.59 25.48
C PRO A 56 28.44 1.76 24.28
N VAL A 57 27.91 1.75 23.05
CA VAL A 57 28.73 1.97 21.85
C VAL A 57 29.37 3.36 21.85
N MET A 58 28.66 4.39 22.31
CA MET A 58 29.19 5.75 22.41
C MET A 58 30.28 5.95 23.47
N GLU A 59 30.37 5.08 24.47
CA GLU A 59 31.47 5.12 25.44
C GLU A 59 32.83 4.83 24.78
N VAL A 60 32.83 4.01 23.73
CA VAL A 60 34.02 3.70 22.91
C VAL A 60 34.09 4.57 21.65
N TYR A 61 32.95 4.82 21.01
CA TYR A 61 32.84 5.58 19.77
C TYR A 61 31.90 6.78 19.95
N PRO A 62 32.39 7.94 20.45
CA PRO A 62 31.54 9.10 20.81
C PRO A 62 30.60 9.61 19.72
N HIS A 63 30.94 9.34 18.45
CA HIS A 63 30.17 9.76 17.29
C HIS A 63 29.25 8.66 16.71
N ALA A 64 29.10 7.51 17.37
CA ALA A 64 28.27 6.41 16.88
C ALA A 64 26.81 6.79 16.65
N TRP A 65 26.30 7.82 17.33
CA TRP A 65 24.97 8.37 17.08
C TRP A 65 24.75 8.81 15.62
N LEU A 66 25.80 9.21 14.89
CA LEU A 66 25.74 9.56 13.47
C LEU A 66 25.39 8.36 12.58
N PHE A 67 25.61 7.13 13.05
CA PHE A 67 25.17 5.92 12.37
C PHE A 67 23.76 5.54 12.80
N PHE A 68 23.52 5.45 14.12
CA PHE A 68 22.27 4.89 14.63
C PHE A 68 21.07 5.82 14.45
N LEU A 69 21.20 7.14 14.62
CA LEU A 69 20.06 8.05 14.48
C LEU A 69 19.54 8.08 13.03
N PRO A 70 20.37 8.26 11.98
CA PRO A 70 19.88 8.18 10.60
C PRO A 70 19.31 6.79 10.27
N PHE A 71 19.93 5.71 10.75
CA PHE A 71 19.40 4.36 10.56
C PHE A 71 17.98 4.22 11.14
N ILE A 72 17.77 4.68 12.39
CA ILE A 72 16.45 4.63 13.04
C ILE A 72 15.43 5.46 12.27
N LEU A 73 15.77 6.70 11.87
CA LEU A 73 14.86 7.57 11.12
C LEU A 73 14.44 6.93 9.78
N ILE A 74 15.41 6.39 9.03
CA ILE A 74 15.13 5.74 7.75
C ILE A 74 14.32 4.45 7.97
N ALA A 75 14.67 3.63 8.94
CA ALA A 75 14.02 2.35 9.19
C ALA A 75 12.56 2.55 9.65
N THR A 76 12.33 3.45 10.61
CA THR A 76 10.99 3.79 11.10
C THR A 76 10.12 4.42 10.01
N PHE A 77 10.66 5.36 9.24
CA PHE A 77 9.94 5.95 8.10
C PHE A 77 9.58 4.91 7.04
N THR A 78 10.51 4.02 6.71
CA THR A 78 10.29 2.96 5.72
C THR A 78 9.25 1.95 6.21
N MET A 79 9.31 1.57 7.50
CA MET A 79 8.32 0.69 8.12
C MET A 79 6.92 1.32 8.11
N LEU A 80 6.80 2.62 8.42
CA LEU A 80 5.55 3.35 8.31
C LEU A 80 5.04 3.36 6.86
N ASN A 81 5.91 3.59 5.88
CA ASN A 81 5.52 3.55 4.47
C ASN A 81 5.02 2.17 4.02
N LEU A 82 5.61 1.08 4.53
CA LEU A 82 5.12 -0.27 4.26
C LEU A 82 3.74 -0.51 4.89
N LEU A 83 3.55 -0.07 6.14
CA LEU A 83 2.25 -0.16 6.81
C LEU A 83 1.18 0.64 6.04
N MET A 84 1.51 1.87 5.64
CA MET A 84 0.64 2.71 4.84
C MET A 84 0.30 2.08 3.49
N ALA A 85 1.28 1.47 2.80
CA ALA A 85 1.03 0.78 1.54
C ALA A 85 0.03 -0.38 1.71
N VAL A 86 0.16 -1.18 2.78
CA VAL A 86 -0.77 -2.28 3.07
C VAL A 86 -2.16 -1.75 3.39
N ILE A 87 -2.27 -0.70 4.21
CA ILE A 87 -3.55 -0.08 4.56
C ILE A 87 -4.24 0.50 3.31
N VAL A 88 -3.49 1.23 2.48
CA VAL A 88 -4.02 1.82 1.24
C VAL A 88 -4.53 0.74 0.30
N ASN A 89 -3.79 -0.35 0.10
CA ASN A 89 -4.26 -1.47 -0.72
C ASN A 89 -5.54 -2.07 -0.15
N ALA A 90 -5.62 -2.30 1.17
CA ALA A 90 -6.82 -2.85 1.80
C ALA A 90 -8.04 -1.93 1.65
N VAL A 91 -7.86 -0.61 1.76
CA VAL A 91 -8.93 0.38 1.55
C VAL A 91 -9.35 0.44 0.09
N GLN A 92 -8.40 0.36 -0.84
CA GLN A 92 -8.67 0.33 -2.28
C GLN A 92 -9.48 -0.90 -2.69
N ASP A 93 -9.15 -2.08 -2.15
CA ASP A 93 -9.89 -3.32 -2.43
C ASP A 93 -11.37 -3.19 -2.02
N VAL A 94 -11.64 -2.60 -0.83
CA VAL A 94 -13.01 -2.36 -0.36
C VAL A 94 -13.73 -1.34 -1.22
N GLN A 95 -13.09 -0.21 -1.53
CA GLN A 95 -13.69 0.84 -2.37
C GLN A 95 -13.97 0.36 -3.79
N GLN A 96 -13.08 -0.47 -4.36
CA GLN A 96 -13.26 -1.03 -5.69
C GLN A 96 -14.46 -1.98 -5.73
N ALA A 97 -14.62 -2.84 -4.72
CA ALA A 97 -15.80 -3.69 -4.62
C ALA A 97 -17.10 -2.88 -4.54
N GLU A 98 -17.13 -1.81 -3.73
CA GLU A 98 -18.29 -0.92 -3.63
C GLU A 98 -18.59 -0.20 -4.96
N LEU A 99 -17.55 0.28 -5.67
CA LEU A 99 -17.68 0.93 -6.97
C LEU A 99 -18.22 -0.03 -8.03
N GLU A 100 -17.72 -1.26 -8.10
CA GLU A 100 -18.20 -2.29 -9.03
C GLU A 100 -19.67 -2.62 -8.78
N HIS A 101 -20.08 -2.76 -7.51
CA HIS A 101 -21.49 -2.97 -7.15
C HIS A 101 -22.37 -1.77 -7.51
N ALA A 102 -21.92 -0.54 -7.24
CA ALA A 102 -22.66 0.67 -7.59
C ALA A 102 -22.81 0.81 -9.11
N GLN A 103 -21.74 0.57 -9.87
CA GLN A 103 -21.75 0.59 -11.33
C GLN A 103 -22.71 -0.46 -11.89
N HIS A 104 -22.64 -1.71 -11.40
CA HIS A 104 -23.53 -2.78 -11.85
C HIS A 104 -25.01 -2.44 -11.62
N ASN A 105 -25.34 -1.85 -10.46
CA ASN A 105 -26.71 -1.41 -10.16
C ASN A 105 -27.18 -0.26 -11.09
N ILE A 106 -26.30 0.67 -11.44
CA ILE A 106 -26.63 1.76 -12.38
C ILE A 106 -26.84 1.18 -13.77
N THR A 107 -25.93 0.34 -14.27
CA THR A 107 -26.07 -0.29 -15.59
C THR A 107 -27.35 -1.11 -15.68
N ALA A 108 -27.66 -1.93 -14.67
CA ALA A 108 -28.89 -2.70 -14.63
C ALA A 108 -30.16 -1.83 -14.66
N LYS A 109 -30.15 -0.66 -13.99
CA LYS A 109 -31.26 0.29 -14.06
C LYS A 109 -31.39 0.93 -15.43
N VAL A 110 -30.27 1.35 -16.03
CA VAL A 110 -30.27 1.96 -17.37
C VAL A 110 -30.75 0.97 -18.42
N ASP A 111 -30.33 -0.29 -18.35
CA ASP A 111 -30.76 -1.33 -19.28
C ASP A 111 -32.27 -1.58 -19.14
N ALA A 112 -32.78 -1.68 -17.91
CA ALA A 112 -34.21 -1.83 -17.65
C ALA A 112 -35.03 -0.63 -18.15
N GLU A 113 -34.57 0.60 -17.92
CA GLU A 113 -35.22 1.81 -18.45
C GLU A 113 -35.21 1.85 -19.98
N THR A 114 -34.09 1.42 -20.59
CA THR A 114 -33.94 1.39 -22.05
C THR A 114 -34.88 0.36 -22.69
N GLU A 115 -35.05 -0.83 -22.08
CA GLU A 115 -36.01 -1.84 -22.54
C GLU A 115 -37.46 -1.32 -22.48
N VAL A 116 -37.83 -0.64 -21.40
CA VAL A 116 -39.17 -0.03 -21.27
C VAL A 116 -39.39 1.03 -22.36
N LEU A 117 -38.41 1.91 -22.59
CA LEU A 117 -38.50 2.95 -23.62
C LEU A 117 -38.62 2.35 -25.03
N GLN A 118 -37.90 1.27 -25.31
CA GLN A 118 -37.97 0.55 -26.59
C GLN A 118 -39.35 -0.06 -26.82
N GLN A 119 -39.97 -0.66 -25.79
CA GLN A 119 -41.33 -1.18 -25.88
C GLN A 119 -42.35 -0.07 -26.15
N GLU A 120 -42.22 1.07 -25.47
CA GLU A 120 -43.13 2.20 -25.67
C GLU A 120 -43.03 2.78 -27.09
N LEU A 121 -41.83 2.88 -27.65
CA LEU A 121 -41.62 3.28 -29.05
C LEU A 121 -42.24 2.29 -30.05
N LEU A 122 -42.20 0.99 -29.77
CA LEU A 122 -42.82 -0.04 -30.61
C LEU A 122 -44.35 0.10 -30.60
N ASN A 123 -44.94 0.29 -29.42
CA ASN A 123 -46.38 0.51 -29.27
C ASN A 123 -46.82 1.79 -30.00
N LEU A 124 -46.13 2.92 -29.80
CA LEU A 124 -46.41 4.17 -30.50
C LEU A 124 -46.32 4.02 -32.02
N ARG A 125 -45.33 3.26 -32.53
CA ARG A 125 -45.24 2.98 -33.97
C ARG A 125 -46.42 2.16 -34.49
N SER A 126 -46.91 1.22 -33.70
CA SER A 126 -48.11 0.43 -34.02
C SER A 126 -49.34 1.34 -34.10
N ASP A 127 -49.57 2.16 -33.08
CA ASP A 127 -50.72 3.08 -32.99
C ASP A 127 -50.73 4.07 -34.16
N VAL A 128 -49.57 4.65 -34.50
CA VAL A 128 -49.44 5.55 -35.66
C VAL A 128 -49.78 4.84 -36.97
N LYS A 129 -49.39 3.56 -37.11
CA LYS A 129 -49.71 2.77 -38.31
C LYS A 129 -51.22 2.53 -38.41
N GLU A 130 -51.86 2.15 -37.32
CA GLU A 130 -53.31 1.91 -37.26
C GLU A 130 -54.10 3.19 -37.59
N ILE A 131 -53.76 4.32 -36.98
CA ILE A 131 -54.38 5.63 -37.29
C ILE A 131 -54.23 5.96 -38.78
N LYS A 132 -53.05 5.71 -39.36
CA LYS A 132 -52.80 5.96 -40.78
C LYS A 132 -53.66 5.08 -41.69
N GLU A 133 -53.94 3.85 -41.30
CA GLU A 133 -54.84 2.94 -42.03
C GLU A 133 -56.29 3.39 -41.91
N LEU A 134 -56.76 3.78 -40.71
CA LEU A 134 -58.10 4.32 -40.48
C LEU A 134 -58.38 5.58 -41.30
N ILE A 135 -57.42 6.51 -41.38
CA ILE A 135 -57.56 7.72 -42.21
C ILE A 135 -57.65 7.37 -43.71
N LYS A 136 -56.98 6.30 -44.14
CA LYS A 136 -56.99 5.86 -45.53
C LYS A 136 -58.31 5.18 -45.93
N GLN A 137 -59.00 4.57 -44.97
CA GLN A 137 -60.31 3.93 -45.16
C GLN A 137 -61.48 4.89 -44.94
N GLY A 138 -61.30 5.94 -44.12
CA GLY A 138 -62.30 6.98 -43.86
C GLY A 138 -62.36 8.11 -44.91
N ARG A 139 -61.63 7.98 -46.01
CA ARG A 139 -61.75 8.78 -47.24
C ARG A 139 -62.32 7.91 -48.36
#